data_AF-A0A327Y6Z2-F1
#
_entry.id   AF-A0A327Y6Z2-F1
#
_cell.length_a   1.000
_cell.length_b   1.000
_cell.length_c   1.000
_cell.angle_alpha   90.00
_cell.angle_beta   90.00
_cell.angle_gamma   90.00
#
_symmetry.space_group_name_H-M   'P 1'
#
loop_
_entity.id
_entity.type
_entity.pdbx_description
1 polymer ?
#
loop_
_entity_poly.entity_id
_entity_poly.type
_entity_poly.pdbx_seq_one_letter_code
_entity_poly.pdbx_strand_id
1 'polypeptide(L)'
;MARRKLKEKSRKKPYAEAADDEKVARNWKKTIGLYQRGEYSSATLRAAICMELMTNFAIRDELVTTKGLPLDFVNTLLKDANGIHRKFTGILLPIMEEYEEHVHLKQLWNGPIKQLNERRNRIAHGGEFDSEQPVKKILDDARKAIVEIMDIFGSEQKFPEP
;
A
#
# COMPACT_ATOMS: atom_id res chain seq x y z
N MET A 1 22.53 23.93 -40.00
CA MET A 1 21.29 23.88 -39.18
C MET A 1 21.43 22.76 -38.15
N ALA A 2 21.37 23.06 -36.85
CA ALA A 2 21.45 22.03 -35.81
C ALA A 2 20.13 21.25 -35.72
N ARG A 3 20.16 19.94 -36.01
CA ARG A 3 19.02 19.04 -35.79
C ARG A 3 18.76 18.94 -34.28
N ARG A 4 17.62 19.46 -33.83
CA ARG A 4 17.13 19.26 -32.46
C ARG A 4 16.92 17.75 -32.24
N LYS A 5 17.58 17.17 -31.25
CA LYS A 5 17.33 15.79 -30.82
C LYS A 5 16.09 15.75 -29.93
N LEU A 6 15.13 14.89 -30.26
CA LEU A 6 13.99 14.63 -29.38
C LEU A 6 14.49 13.96 -28.11
N LYS A 7 14.03 14.44 -26.95
CA LYS A 7 14.36 13.84 -25.66
C LYS A 7 13.81 12.42 -25.64
N GLU A 8 14.70 11.45 -25.51
CA GLU A 8 14.34 10.05 -25.41
C GLU A 8 13.48 9.86 -24.15
N LYS A 9 12.18 9.61 -24.33
CA LYS A 9 11.30 9.27 -23.21
C LYS A 9 11.72 7.88 -22.77
N SER A 10 12.33 7.74 -21.60
CA SER A 10 12.54 6.42 -21.02
C SER A 10 11.18 5.74 -20.92
N ARG A 11 11.04 4.60 -21.61
CA ARG A 11 9.82 3.79 -21.53
C ARG A 11 9.79 3.23 -20.12
N LYS A 12 8.92 3.78 -19.28
CA LYS A 12 8.68 3.23 -17.94
C LYS A 12 8.28 1.76 -18.08
N LYS A 13 8.89 0.89 -17.29
CA LYS A 13 8.55 -0.53 -17.19
C LYS A 13 7.03 -0.69 -17.05
N PRO A 14 6.37 -1.56 -17.85
CA PRO A 14 4.95 -1.86 -17.71
C PRO A 14 4.58 -2.19 -16.26
N TYR A 15 3.39 -1.76 -15.81
CA TYR A 15 2.98 -1.95 -14.41
C TYR A 15 2.94 -3.41 -13.99
N ALA A 16 2.52 -4.31 -14.90
CA ALA A 16 2.46 -5.74 -14.65
C ALA A 16 3.83 -6.33 -14.28
N GLU A 17 4.90 -5.79 -14.86
CA GLU A 17 6.26 -6.25 -14.66
C GLU A 17 6.96 -5.53 -13.49
N ALA A 18 6.34 -4.52 -12.87
CA ALA A 18 6.91 -3.80 -11.74
C ALA A 18 7.07 -4.73 -10.52
N ALA A 19 8.13 -4.53 -9.74
CA ALA A 19 8.31 -5.17 -8.45
C ALA A 19 7.19 -4.74 -7.48
N ASP A 20 6.97 -5.49 -6.41
CA ASP A 20 5.83 -5.26 -5.53
C ASP A 20 5.94 -3.93 -4.78
N ASP A 21 7.11 -3.59 -4.25
CA ASP A 21 7.43 -2.29 -3.67
C ASP A 21 7.21 -1.13 -4.66
N GLU A 22 7.66 -1.27 -5.91
CA GLU A 22 7.41 -0.30 -6.97
C GLU A 22 5.91 -0.13 -7.25
N LYS A 23 5.13 -1.21 -7.17
CA LYS A 23 3.67 -1.14 -7.35
C LYS A 23 3.02 -0.35 -6.22
N VAL A 24 3.48 -0.51 -4.97
CA VAL A 24 3.02 0.32 -3.84
C VAL A 24 3.32 1.79 -4.14
N ALA A 25 4.56 2.13 -4.49
CA ALA A 25 4.99 3.51 -4.75
C ALA A 25 4.24 4.17 -5.92
N ARG A 26 4.02 3.42 -7.02
CA ARG A 26 3.26 3.91 -8.18
C ARG A 26 1.80 4.16 -7.83
N ASN A 27 1.17 3.29 -7.04
CA ASN A 27 -0.20 3.53 -6.58
C ASN A 27 -0.27 4.70 -5.61
N TRP A 28 0.71 4.86 -4.72
CA TRP A 28 0.75 5.99 -3.80
C TRP A 28 0.88 7.32 -4.55
N LYS A 29 1.76 7.39 -5.56
CA LYS A 29 1.84 8.56 -6.45
C LYS A 29 0.50 8.87 -7.13
N LYS A 30 -0.27 7.84 -7.49
CA LYS A 30 -1.61 8.02 -8.06
C LYS A 30 -2.62 8.51 -7.02
N THR A 31 -2.52 8.03 -5.78
CA THR A 31 -3.29 8.52 -4.63
C THR A 31 -3.10 10.02 -4.45
N ILE A 32 -1.85 10.49 -4.38
CA ILE A 32 -1.54 11.92 -4.22
C ILE A 32 -2.10 12.73 -5.39
N GLY A 33 -1.95 12.25 -6.62
CA GLY A 33 -2.53 12.92 -7.78
C GLY A 33 -4.06 13.02 -7.73
N LEU A 34 -4.77 12.05 -7.14
CA LEU A 34 -6.22 12.12 -6.95
C LEU A 34 -6.57 13.18 -5.90
N TYR A 35 -5.89 13.15 -4.75
CA TYR A 35 -6.08 14.14 -3.69
C TYR A 35 -5.88 15.57 -4.21
N GLN A 36 -4.80 15.83 -4.94
CA GLN A 36 -4.49 17.14 -5.52
C GLN A 36 -5.53 17.66 -6.53
N ARG A 37 -6.34 16.77 -7.12
CA ARG A 37 -7.43 17.13 -8.03
C ARG A 37 -8.78 17.31 -7.34
N GLY A 38 -8.83 17.19 -6.01
CA GLY A 38 -10.08 17.23 -5.25
C GLY A 38 -10.87 15.91 -5.29
N GLU A 39 -10.29 14.83 -5.81
CA GLU A 39 -10.93 13.52 -5.94
C GLU A 39 -10.81 12.73 -4.63
N TYR A 40 -11.37 13.28 -3.55
CA TYR A 40 -11.12 12.86 -2.17
C TYR A 40 -11.54 11.41 -1.89
N SER A 41 -12.77 11.02 -2.25
CA SER A 41 -13.23 9.63 -2.10
C SER A 41 -12.33 8.66 -2.87
N SER A 42 -11.98 9.00 -4.11
CA SER A 42 -11.10 8.19 -4.96
C SER A 42 -9.69 8.08 -4.40
N ALA A 43 -9.16 9.15 -3.78
CA ALA A 43 -7.87 9.15 -3.10
C ALA A 43 -7.89 8.18 -1.91
N THR A 44 -8.92 8.23 -1.06
CA THR A 44 -9.10 7.29 0.06
C THR A 44 -9.15 5.83 -0.43
N LEU A 45 -9.94 5.54 -1.46
CA LEU A 45 -10.00 4.19 -2.05
C LEU A 45 -8.64 3.74 -2.59
N ARG A 46 -7.89 4.63 -3.24
CA ARG A 46 -6.56 4.31 -3.78
C ARG A 46 -5.52 4.12 -2.66
N ALA A 47 -5.58 4.88 -1.58
CA ALA A 47 -4.75 4.69 -0.40
C ALA A 47 -4.96 3.30 0.22
N ALA A 48 -6.22 2.86 0.32
CA ALA A 48 -6.54 1.50 0.78
C ALA A 48 -5.94 0.42 -0.14
N ILE A 49 -5.98 0.62 -1.47
CA ILE A 49 -5.29 -0.28 -2.40
C ILE A 49 -3.77 -0.29 -2.16
N CYS A 50 -3.16 0.88 -1.89
CA CYS A 50 -1.73 0.95 -1.56
C CYS A 50 -1.42 0.14 -0.29
N MET A 51 -2.23 0.29 0.76
CA MET A 51 -2.09 -0.43 2.01
C MET A 51 -2.17 -1.94 1.79
N GLU A 52 -3.13 -2.41 0.97
CA GLU A 52 -3.26 -3.83 0.65
C GLU A 52 -2.08 -4.37 -0.16
N LEU A 53 -1.56 -3.59 -1.12
CA LEU A 53 -0.37 -3.96 -1.88
C LEU A 53 0.88 -4.00 -1.00
N MET A 54 1.02 -3.06 -0.05
CA MET A 54 2.08 -3.08 0.95
C MET A 54 1.99 -4.34 1.83
N THR A 55 0.79 -4.72 2.29
CA THR A 55 0.62 -5.96 3.05
C THR A 55 0.99 -7.19 2.21
N ASN A 56 0.66 -7.23 0.91
CA ASN A 56 1.10 -8.31 0.03
C ASN A 56 2.64 -8.36 -0.09
N PHE A 57 3.30 -7.19 -0.21
CA PHE A 57 4.75 -7.09 -0.27
C PHE A 57 5.39 -7.67 1.00
N ALA A 58 4.97 -7.21 2.18
CA ALA A 58 5.46 -7.69 3.46
C ALA A 58 5.26 -9.22 3.64
N ILE A 59 4.06 -9.73 3.30
CA ILE A 59 3.78 -11.17 3.41
C ILE A 59 4.65 -11.97 2.43
N ARG A 60 4.84 -11.49 1.20
CA ARG A 60 5.69 -12.19 0.22
C ARG A 60 7.15 -12.16 0.63
N ASP A 61 7.64 -11.04 1.15
CA ASP A 61 9.01 -10.97 1.65
C ASP A 61 9.23 -12.02 2.75
N GLU A 62 8.37 -12.03 3.75
CA GLU A 62 8.51 -12.96 4.87
C GLU A 62 8.30 -14.43 4.47
N LEU A 63 7.24 -14.75 3.73
CA LEU A 63 6.91 -16.14 3.42
C LEU A 63 7.73 -16.72 2.27
N VAL A 64 8.02 -15.92 1.24
CA VAL A 64 8.74 -16.39 0.04
C VAL A 64 10.23 -16.16 0.19
N THR A 65 10.66 -14.93 0.50
CA THR A 65 12.09 -14.59 0.58
C THR A 65 12.74 -15.19 1.83
N THR A 66 12.17 -14.92 3.01
CA THR A 66 12.77 -15.34 4.30
C THR A 66 12.53 -16.83 4.57
N LYS A 67 11.29 -17.30 4.41
CA LYS A 67 10.89 -18.68 4.75
C LYS A 67 10.92 -19.67 3.58
N GLY A 68 11.15 -19.21 2.34
CA GLY A 68 11.34 -20.09 1.19
C GLY A 68 10.08 -20.81 0.70
N LEU A 69 8.88 -20.34 1.05
CA LEU A 69 7.64 -20.97 0.58
C LEU A 69 7.41 -20.74 -0.93
N PRO A 70 6.76 -21.68 -1.63
CA PRO A 70 6.45 -21.51 -3.05
C PRO A 70 5.59 -20.27 -3.31
N LEU A 71 6.00 -19.45 -4.27
CA LEU A 71 5.30 -18.21 -4.62
C LEU A 71 3.81 -18.44 -4.97
N ASP A 72 3.49 -19.53 -5.69
CA ASP A 72 2.12 -19.83 -6.08
C ASP A 72 1.21 -20.20 -4.90
N PHE A 73 1.77 -20.86 -3.89
CA PHE A 73 1.08 -21.13 -2.63
C PHE A 73 0.76 -19.82 -1.90
N VAL A 74 1.76 -18.96 -1.72
CA VAL A 74 1.58 -17.64 -1.07
C VAL A 74 0.61 -16.76 -1.86
N ASN A 75 0.64 -16.80 -3.19
CA ASN A 75 -0.31 -16.08 -4.03
C ASN A 75 -1.75 -16.58 -3.87
N THR A 76 -1.95 -17.88 -3.64
CA THR A 76 -3.27 -18.45 -3.34
C THR A 76 -3.75 -17.96 -1.98
N LEU A 77 -2.89 -18.05 -0.96
CA LEU A 77 -3.17 -17.52 0.38
C LEU A 77 -3.59 -16.04 0.36
N LEU A 78 -2.87 -15.20 -0.40
CA LEU A 78 -3.18 -13.78 -0.56
C LEU A 78 -4.47 -13.51 -1.35
N LYS A 79 -4.88 -14.41 -2.23
CA LYS A 79 -6.17 -14.29 -2.95
C LYS A 79 -7.34 -14.65 -2.02
N ASP A 80 -7.16 -15.69 -1.21
CA ASP A 80 -8.19 -16.17 -0.27
C ASP A 80 -8.39 -15.18 0.89
N ALA A 81 -7.31 -14.56 1.36
CA ALA A 81 -7.38 -13.44 2.29
C ALA A 81 -7.82 -12.16 1.56
N ASN A 82 -9.13 -11.96 1.40
CA ASN A 82 -9.67 -10.79 0.72
C ASN A 82 -9.59 -9.51 1.57
N GLY A 83 -8.94 -8.47 1.02
CA GLY A 83 -8.86 -7.12 1.58
C GLY A 83 -7.83 -6.93 2.70
N ILE A 84 -7.62 -5.66 3.09
CA ILE A 84 -6.61 -5.23 4.08
C ILE A 84 -6.77 -5.99 5.39
N HIS A 85 -8.00 -6.06 5.93
CA HIS A 85 -8.25 -6.67 7.23
C HIS A 85 -7.76 -8.13 7.30
N ARG A 86 -8.23 -9.00 6.38
CA ARG A 86 -7.86 -10.42 6.42
C ARG A 86 -6.38 -10.65 6.16
N LYS A 87 -5.76 -9.88 5.27
CA LYS A 87 -4.31 -10.00 5.00
C LYS A 87 -3.49 -9.56 6.19
N PHE A 88 -3.82 -8.40 6.76
CA PHE A 88 -3.04 -7.82 7.84
C PHE A 88 -3.20 -8.61 9.13
N THR A 89 -4.44 -8.84 9.58
CA THR A 89 -4.69 -9.50 10.87
C THR A 89 -4.70 -11.02 10.79
N GLY A 90 -5.01 -11.59 9.62
CA GLY A 90 -5.11 -13.03 9.43
C GLY A 90 -3.84 -13.69 8.90
N ILE A 91 -2.88 -12.90 8.38
CA ILE A 91 -1.62 -13.44 7.87
C ILE A 91 -0.44 -12.65 8.45
N LEU A 92 -0.32 -11.35 8.16
CA LEU A 92 0.89 -10.59 8.50
C LEU A 92 1.14 -10.54 10.02
N LEU A 93 0.14 -10.24 10.84
CA LEU A 93 0.34 -10.25 12.30
C LEU A 93 0.70 -11.64 12.84
N PRO A 94 -0.02 -12.72 12.51
CA PRO A 94 0.36 -14.08 12.93
C PRO A 94 1.78 -14.50 12.54
N ILE A 95 2.22 -14.23 11.30
CA ILE A 95 3.57 -14.65 10.86
C ILE A 95 4.68 -13.87 11.57
N MET A 96 4.36 -12.69 12.09
CA MET A 96 5.28 -11.82 12.81
C MET A 96 5.25 -12.03 14.32
N GLU A 97 4.43 -12.94 14.87
CA GLU A 97 4.18 -13.05 16.32
C GLU A 97 5.45 -13.22 17.18
N GLU A 98 6.47 -13.89 16.65
CA GLU A 98 7.76 -14.13 17.31
C GLU A 98 8.80 -13.02 17.08
N TYR A 99 8.48 -12.01 16.26
CA TYR A 99 9.37 -10.90 15.91
C TYR A 99 9.13 -9.68 16.82
N GLU A 100 10.17 -8.88 17.07
CA GLU A 100 10.08 -7.68 17.91
C GLU A 100 9.11 -6.64 17.33
N GLU A 101 9.03 -6.57 16.00
CA GLU A 101 8.17 -5.64 15.26
C GLU A 101 6.67 -5.94 15.43
N HIS A 102 6.29 -7.13 15.91
CA HIS A 102 4.89 -7.54 16.06
C HIS A 102 4.05 -6.52 16.82
N VAL A 103 4.56 -6.04 17.96
CA VAL A 103 3.85 -5.08 18.81
C VAL A 103 3.60 -3.78 18.06
N HIS A 104 4.59 -3.32 17.30
CA HIS A 104 4.49 -2.10 16.51
C HIS A 104 3.51 -2.27 15.34
N LEU A 105 3.59 -3.39 14.59
CA LEU A 105 2.63 -3.71 13.54
C LEU A 105 1.19 -3.78 14.07
N LYS A 106 1.00 -4.32 15.27
CA LYS A 106 -0.29 -4.37 15.94
C LYS A 106 -0.81 -2.98 16.32
N GLN A 107 0.07 -2.05 16.71
CA GLN A 107 -0.28 -0.65 16.95
C GLN A 107 -0.70 0.05 15.65
N LEU A 108 0.04 -0.15 14.55
CA LEU A 108 -0.31 0.39 13.24
C LEU A 108 -1.68 -0.13 12.75
N TRP A 109 -1.98 -1.41 12.98
CA TRP A 109 -3.31 -1.97 12.76
C TRP A 109 -4.38 -1.22 13.56
N ASN A 110 -4.21 -1.13 14.88
CA ASN A 110 -5.20 -0.56 15.79
C ASN A 110 -5.41 0.97 15.65
N GLY A 111 -4.55 1.65 14.89
CA GLY A 111 -4.67 3.07 14.59
C GLY A 111 -4.90 3.33 13.09
N PRO A 112 -3.85 3.77 12.36
CA PRO A 112 -3.99 4.33 11.01
C PRO A 112 -4.61 3.35 10.00
N ILE A 113 -4.26 2.07 10.06
CA ILE A 113 -4.69 1.08 9.06
C ILE A 113 -6.17 0.74 9.21
N LYS A 114 -6.64 0.50 10.44
CA LYS A 114 -8.05 0.24 10.70
C LYS A 114 -8.93 1.43 10.33
N GLN A 115 -8.51 2.66 10.64
CA GLN A 115 -9.24 3.87 10.27
C GLN A 115 -9.39 4.03 8.75
N LEU A 116 -8.31 3.79 7.99
CA LEU A 116 -8.36 3.80 6.53
C LEU A 116 -9.31 2.72 6.00
N ASN A 117 -9.24 1.49 6.52
CA ASN A 117 -10.09 0.39 6.11
C ASN A 117 -11.58 0.67 6.36
N GLU A 118 -11.93 1.19 7.55
CA GLU A 118 -13.30 1.57 7.90
C GLU A 118 -13.83 2.69 6.99
N ARG A 119 -13.01 3.72 6.73
CA ARG A 119 -13.38 4.82 5.85
C ARG A 119 -13.57 4.37 4.41
N ARG A 120 -12.67 3.52 3.89
CA ARG A 120 -12.81 2.89 2.58
C ARG A 120 -14.13 2.12 2.48
N ASN A 121 -14.53 1.41 3.54
CA ASN A 121 -15.78 0.65 3.53
C ASN A 121 -17.01 1.56 3.47
N ARG A 122 -17.01 2.66 4.23
CA ARG A 122 -18.09 3.66 4.15
C ARG A 122 -18.25 4.27 2.76
N ILE A 123 -17.14 4.56 2.08
CA ILE A 123 -17.17 5.08 0.70
C ILE A 123 -17.63 3.99 -0.28
N ALA A 124 -16.96 2.82 -0.28
CA ALA A 124 -17.17 1.78 -1.28
C ALA A 124 -18.52 1.06 -1.17
N HIS A 125 -19.06 0.94 0.05
CA HIS A 125 -20.31 0.21 0.32
C HIS A 125 -21.45 1.12 0.79
N GLY A 126 -21.15 2.24 1.45
CA GLY A 126 -22.15 3.21 1.91
C GLY A 126 -22.40 4.36 0.94
N GLY A 127 -21.57 4.53 -0.10
CA GLY A 127 -21.70 5.63 -1.06
C GLY A 127 -21.34 7.00 -0.48
N GLU A 128 -20.63 7.04 0.65
CA GLU A 128 -20.22 8.28 1.29
C GLU A 128 -19.21 9.07 0.44
N PHE A 129 -19.38 10.39 0.44
CA PHE A 129 -18.39 11.32 -0.11
C PHE A 129 -17.40 11.75 0.96
N ASP A 130 -16.19 12.05 0.51
CA ASP A 130 -15.10 12.49 1.36
C ASP A 130 -14.76 13.96 1.12
N SER A 131 -14.08 14.58 2.08
CA SER A 131 -13.67 15.98 2.01
C SER A 131 -12.19 16.16 2.31
N GLU A 132 -11.65 17.30 1.89
CA GLU A 132 -10.21 17.56 1.85
C GLU A 132 -9.49 17.30 3.17
N GLN A 133 -9.91 17.97 4.25
CA GLN A 133 -9.22 17.94 5.54
C GLN A 133 -9.23 16.53 6.16
N PRO A 134 -10.39 15.85 6.23
CA PRO A 134 -10.41 14.46 6.70
C PRO A 134 -9.59 13.49 5.83
N VAL A 135 -9.59 13.66 4.49
CA VAL A 135 -8.77 12.82 3.61
C VAL A 135 -7.29 13.10 3.82
N LYS A 136 -6.88 14.36 3.92
CA LYS A 136 -5.48 14.71 4.17
C LYS A 136 -4.94 14.00 5.40
N LYS A 137 -5.68 14.07 6.52
CA LYS A 137 -5.29 13.37 7.75
C LYS A 137 -5.17 11.86 7.52
N ILE A 138 -6.15 11.24 6.84
CA ILE A 138 -6.13 9.80 6.58
C ILE A 138 -4.97 9.40 5.68
N LEU A 139 -4.61 10.24 4.71
CA LEU A 139 -3.47 10.00 3.82
C LEU A 139 -2.14 10.19 4.55
N ASP A 140 -2.02 11.20 5.41
CA ASP A 140 -0.84 11.40 6.25
C ASP A 140 -0.58 10.19 7.16
N ASP A 141 -1.63 9.70 7.81
CA ASP A 141 -1.57 8.54 8.70
C ASP A 141 -1.29 7.23 7.93
N ALA A 142 -1.94 7.04 6.77
CA ALA A 142 -1.68 5.90 5.91
C ALA A 142 -0.26 5.92 5.34
N ARG A 143 0.27 7.10 5.00
CA ARG A 143 1.65 7.27 4.50
C ARG A 143 2.65 6.81 5.55
N LYS A 144 2.49 7.25 6.79
CA LYS A 144 3.37 6.88 7.91
C LYS A 144 3.40 5.37 8.09
N ALA A 145 2.22 4.74 8.18
CA ALA A 145 2.11 3.30 8.30
C ALA A 145 2.73 2.55 7.10
N ILE A 146 2.54 3.04 5.87
CA ILE A 146 3.19 2.44 4.68
C ILE A 146 4.71 2.57 4.80
N VAL A 147 5.25 3.76 5.10
CA VAL A 147 6.70 3.96 5.22
C VAL A 147 7.28 3.05 6.29
N GLU A 148 6.73 3.08 7.50
CA GLU A 148 7.23 2.28 8.63
C GLU A 148 7.24 0.77 8.30
N ILE A 149 6.21 0.25 7.65
CA ILE A 149 6.18 -1.17 7.28
C ILE A 149 7.10 -1.47 6.10
N MET A 150 7.14 -0.63 5.08
CA MET A 150 8.04 -0.83 3.94
C MET A 150 9.52 -0.79 4.40
N ASP A 151 9.85 0.03 5.41
CA ASP A 151 11.18 0.10 6.00
C ASP A 151 11.53 -1.18 6.80
N ILE A 152 10.59 -1.75 7.57
CA ILE A 152 10.77 -3.05 8.27
C ILE A 152 11.17 -4.15 7.28
N PHE A 153 10.53 -4.18 6.10
CA PHE A 153 10.78 -5.17 5.05
C PHE A 153 11.80 -4.68 3.99
N GLY A 154 12.64 -3.70 4.35
CA GLY A 154 13.85 -3.34 3.58
C GLY A 154 13.62 -2.63 2.24
N SER A 155 12.46 -2.02 2.01
CA SER A 155 12.21 -1.27 0.77
C SER A 155 12.78 0.16 0.81
N GLU A 156 13.44 0.58 -0.26
CA GLU A 156 13.96 1.96 -0.42
C GLU A 156 13.00 2.92 -1.14
N GLN A 157 11.77 2.49 -1.44
CA GLN A 157 10.79 3.30 -2.17
C GLN A 157 10.39 4.55 -1.39
N LYS A 158 10.13 5.64 -2.11
CA LYS A 158 9.74 6.93 -1.52
C LYS A 158 8.26 7.22 -1.72
N PHE A 159 7.63 7.68 -0.65
CA PHE A 159 6.20 7.99 -0.60
C PHE A 159 6.00 9.49 -0.34
N PRO A 160 5.69 10.31 -1.36
CA PRO A 160 5.46 11.75 -1.19
C PRO A 160 4.29 12.04 -0.25
N GLU A 161 4.32 13.22 0.38
CA GLU A 161 3.22 13.70 1.22
C GLU A 161 2.00 14.11 0.38
N PRO A 162 0.78 14.07 0.96
CA PRO A 162 -0.45 14.53 0.33
C PRO A 162 -0.49 16.03 0.04
#